data_AF-A0A4Q5NR18-F1
#
_entry.id   AF-A0A4Q5NR18-F1
#
_cell.length_a   1.000
_cell.length_b   1.000
_cell.length_c   1.000
_cell.angle_alpha   90.00
_cell.angle_beta   90.00
_cell.angle_gamma   90.00
#
_symmetry.space_group_name_H-M   'P 1'
#
loop_
_entity.id
_entity.type
_entity.pdbx_description
1 polymer ?
#
loop_
_entity_poly.entity_id
_entity_poly.type
_entity_poly.pdbx_seq_one_letter_code
_entity_poly.pdbx_strand_id
1 'polypeptide(L)' 'MLLKFPLFVDARYNAEQDVEFDAAQVESLNETRRSLFLGGNHKITIVTLRDGRQYTLNGHFQAQIERARRD' A
#
# COMPACT_ATOMS: atom_id res chain seq x y z
N MET A 1 10.25 -1.80 -12.18
CA MET A 1 8.90 -1.98 -12.77
C MET A 1 7.93 -1.10 -11.98
N LEU A 2 7.15 -0.25 -12.65
CA LEU A 2 6.19 0.63 -11.97
C LEU A 2 4.96 -0.18 -11.55
N LEU A 3 4.64 -0.15 -10.25
CA LEU A 3 3.46 -0.79 -9.68
C LEU A 3 2.43 0.27 -9.31
N LYS A 4 1.14 -0.03 -9.53
CA LYS A 4 0.01 0.84 -9.23
C LYS A 4 -0.92 0.17 -8.24
N PHE A 5 -1.23 0.83 -7.12
CA PHE A 5 -2.11 0.29 -6.08
C PHE A 5 -3.05 1.35 -5.50
N PRO A 6 -4.25 0.95 -5.05
CA PRO A 6 -5.17 1.85 -4.39
C PRO A 6 -4.60 2.25 -3.02
N LEU A 7 -4.51 3.56 -2.76
CA LEU A 7 -4.20 4.11 -1.46
C LEU A 7 -5.35 3.87 -0.49
N PHE A 8 -4.99 3.57 0.74
CA PHE A 8 -5.90 3.56 1.85
C PHE A 8 -6.13 4.99 2.34
N VAL A 9 -7.17 5.62 1.79
CA VAL A 9 -7.69 6.92 2.23
C VAL A 9 -8.94 6.73 3.09
N ASP A 10 -9.14 7.60 4.08
CA ASP A 10 -10.34 7.56 4.93
C ASP A 10 -11.60 7.73 4.08
N ALA A 11 -12.64 6.92 4.35
CA ALA A 11 -13.90 6.91 3.61
C ALA A 11 -14.58 8.28 3.51
N ARG A 12 -14.29 9.22 4.43
CA ARG A 12 -14.79 10.61 4.35
C ARG A 12 -14.25 11.38 3.15
N TYR A 13 -13.07 11.00 2.63
CA TYR A 13 -12.39 11.67 1.53
C TYR A 13 -12.59 11.00 0.16
N ASN A 14 -13.37 9.91 0.11
CA ASN A 14 -14.04 9.20 -1.01
C ASN A 14 -13.56 9.41 -2.47
N ALA A 15 -12.28 9.70 -2.67
CA ALA A 15 -11.61 9.67 -3.95
C ALA A 15 -10.75 8.42 -3.94
N GLU A 16 -11.04 7.47 -4.83
CA GLU A 16 -10.14 6.35 -5.10
C GLU A 16 -8.82 6.94 -5.60
N GLN A 17 -7.87 7.09 -4.70
CA GLN A 17 -6.52 7.56 -5.01
C GLN A 17 -5.67 6.33 -5.25
N ASP A 18 -4.96 6.31 -6.37
CA ASP A 18 -3.93 5.32 -6.61
C ASP A 18 -2.55 5.93 -6.34
N VAL A 19 -1.62 5.08 -5.92
CA VAL A 19 -0.20 5.42 -5.87
C VAL A 19 0.58 4.54 -6.83
N GLU A 20 1.56 5.17 -7.48
CA GLU A 20 2.50 4.50 -8.37
C GLU A 20 3.92 4.61 -7.81
N PHE A 21 4.63 3.50 -7.75
CA PHE A 21 6.03 3.46 -7.33
C PHE A 21 6.78 2.30 -7.99
N ASP A 22 8.11 2.43 -8.13
CA ASP A 22 8.92 1.32 -8.62
C ASP A 22 9.12 0.28 -7.52
N ALA A 23 8.84 -0.99 -7.83
CA ALA A 23 9.12 -2.11 -6.93
C ALA A 23 10.57 -2.12 -6.42
N ALA A 24 11.54 -1.71 -7.25
CA ALA A 24 12.95 -1.63 -6.89
C ALA A 24 13.24 -0.59 -5.79
N GLN A 25 12.39 0.43 -5.65
CA GLN A 25 12.51 1.46 -4.62
C GLN A 25 11.91 1.05 -3.28
N VAL A 26 11.24 -0.10 -3.19
CA VAL A 26 10.67 -0.58 -1.93
C VAL A 26 11.77 -1.04 -0.98
N GLU A 27 11.82 -0.44 0.19
CA GLU A 27 12.72 -0.79 1.28
C GLU A 27 12.08 -1.85 2.19
N SER A 28 10.87 -1.58 2.68
CA SER A 28 10.14 -2.47 3.58
C SER A 28 8.65 -2.56 3.26
N LEU A 29 8.05 -3.68 3.68
CA LEU A 29 6.65 -4.02 3.50
C LEU A 29 6.10 -4.56 4.82
N ASN A 30 4.89 -4.14 5.19
CA ASN A 30 4.20 -4.66 6.36
C ASN A 30 2.69 -4.76 6.10
N GLU A 31 2.09 -5.93 6.33
CA GLU A 31 0.65 -6.14 6.22
C GLU A 31 0.00 -6.16 7.59
N THR A 32 -1.07 -5.38 7.74
CA THR A 32 -1.82 -5.34 8.99
C THR A 32 -3.31 -5.13 8.74
N ARG A 33 -4.11 -5.33 9.79
CA ARG A 33 -5.54 -5.00 9.78
C ARG A 33 -5.74 -3.73 10.58
N ARG A 34 -6.33 -2.73 9.94
CA ARG A 34 -6.68 -1.46 10.57
C ARG A 34 -8.18 -1.36 10.74
N SER A 35 -8.63 -1.22 11.97
CA SER A 35 -10.03 -0.94 12.29
C SER A 35 -10.30 0.53 12.06
N LEU A 36 -11.21 0.86 11.15
CA LEU A 36 -11.75 2.22 11.02
C LEU A 36 -13.00 2.32 11.91
N PHE A 37 -13.07 3.39 12.69
CA PHE A 37 -14.17 3.66 13.63
C PHE A 37 -15.57 3.60 12.98
N LEU A 38 -15.68 3.84 11.67
CA LEU A 38 -16.94 3.87 10.92
C LEU A 38 -17.01 2.86 9.75
N GLY A 39 -15.98 2.01 9.56
CA GLY A 39 -15.84 1.18 8.35
C GLY A 39 -15.55 -0.30 8.58
N GLY A 40 -15.29 -0.70 9.83
CA GLY A 40 -14.91 -2.07 10.14
C GLY A 40 -13.41 -2.32 9.95
N ASN A 41 -13.03 -3.60 9.83
CA ASN A 41 -11.63 -4.00 9.72
C ASN A 41 -11.19 -4.01 8.26
N HIS A 42 -10.29 -3.10 7.92
CA HIS A 42 -9.67 -3.04 6.61
C HIS A 42 -8.30 -3.70 6.64
N LYS A 43 -8.02 -4.46 5.59
CA LYS A 43 -6.72 -5.04 5.36
C LYS A 43 -5.86 -4.03 4.61
N ILE A 44 -4.68 -3.71 5.15
CA ILE A 44 -3.80 -2.71 4.56
C ILE A 44 -2.38 -3.25 4.39
N THR A 45 -1.70 -2.76 3.36
CA THR A 45 -0.27 -3.00 3.14
C THR A 45 0.46 -1.67 3.27
N ILE A 46 1.39 -1.57 4.20
CA ILE A 46 2.26 -0.40 4.36
C ILE A 46 3.52 -0.65 3.55
N VAL A 47 3.85 0.30 2.68
CA VAL A 47 5.05 0.27 1.83
C VAL A 47 5.93 1.45 2.20
N THR A 48 7.18 1.18 2.54
CA THR A 48 8.19 2.21 2.73
C THR A 48 9.18 2.15 1.58
N LEU A 49 9.39 3.27 0.91
CA LEU A 49 10.39 3.43 -0.15
C LEU A 49 11.74 3.84 0.43
N ARG A 50 12.81 3.55 -0.31
CA ARG A 50 14.21 3.89 0.04
C ARG A 50 14.48 5.39 0.19
N ASP A 51 13.60 6.24 -0.35
CA ASP A 51 13.69 7.70 -0.20
C ASP A 51 12.95 8.21 1.06
N GLY A 52 12.43 7.30 1.88
CA GLY A 52 11.73 7.60 3.12
C GLY A 52 10.23 7.85 2.95
N ARG A 53 9.68 7.85 1.72
CA ARG A 53 8.23 7.96 1.51
C ARG A 53 7.52 6.70 1.95
N GLN A 54 6.39 6.86 2.64
CA GLN A 54 5.56 5.75 3.10
C GLN A 54 4.16 5.86 2.51
N TYR A 55 3.66 4.75 1.98
CA TYR A 55 2.29 4.62 1.46
C TYR A 55 1.54 3.55 2.23
N THR A 56 0.26 3.79 2.47
CA THR A 56 -0.66 2.77 3.00
C THR A 56 -1.61 2.38 1.89
N LEU A 57 -1.60 1.11 1.49
CA LEU A 57 -2.39 0.57 0.41
C LEU A 57 -3.63 -0.14 0.96
N ASN A 58 -4.74 -0.06 0.22
CA ASN A 58 -5.98 -0.71 0.57
C ASN A 58 -6.01 -2.15 0.00
N GLY A 59 -5.52 -3.11 0.77
CA GLY A 59 -5.44 -4.53 0.36
C GLY A 59 -4.21 -5.25 0.91
N HIS A 60 -4.06 -6.52 0.53
CA HIS A 60 -2.85 -7.34 0.75
C HIS A 60 -2.09 -7.44 -0.57
N PHE A 61 -0.99 -6.70 -0.68
CA PHE A 61 -0.18 -6.63 -1.89
C PHE A 61 1.27 -7.07 -1.65
N GLN A 62 1.62 -7.52 -0.45
CA GLN A 62 3.01 -7.87 -0.14
C GLN A 62 3.57 -8.91 -1.11
N ALA A 63 2.87 -10.03 -1.33
CA ALA A 63 3.33 -11.08 -2.24
C ALA A 63 3.52 -10.58 -3.69
N GLN A 64 2.63 -9.69 -4.16
CA GLN A 64 2.72 -9.12 -5.50
C GLN A 64 3.92 -8.18 -5.63
N ILE A 65 4.15 -7.32 -4.63
CA ILE A 65 5.29 -6.40 -4.61
C ILE A 65 6.60 -7.17 -4.47
N GLU A 66 6.65 -8.19 -3.61
CA GLU A 66 7.83 -9.03 -3.42
C GLU A 66 8.19 -9.80 -4.70
N ARG A 67 7.21 -10.30 -5.44
CA ARG A 67 7.46 -10.94 -6.74
C ARG A 67 8.03 -9.93 -7.74
N ALA A 68 7.40 -8.77 -7.86
CA ALA A 68 7.85 -7.67 -8.72
C ALA A 68 9.24 -7.11 -8.37
N ARG A 69 9.77 -7.39 -7.17
CA ARG A 69 11.13 -7.05 -6.76
C ARG A 69 12.19 -8.05 -7.22
N ARG A 70 11.78 -9.28 -7.53
CA ARG A 70 12.69 -10.38 -7.95
C ARG A 70 12.81 -10.48 -9.46
N ASP A 71 11.73 -10.12 -10.16
CA ASP A 71 11.67 -10.00 -11.62
C ASP A 71 12.35 -8.70 -12.10
#